data_AF-A0A939UHH1-F1
#
_entry.id   AF-A0A939UHH1-F1
#
_cell.length_a   1.000
_cell.length_b   1.000
_cell.length_c   1.000
_cell.angle_alpha   90.00
_cell.angle_beta   90.00
_cell.angle_gamma   90.00
#
_symmetry.space_group_name_H-M   'P 1'
#
loop_
_entity.id
_entity.type
_entity.pdbx_description
1 polymer ?
#
loop_
_entity_poly.entity_id
_entity_poly.type
_entity_poly.pdbx_seq_one_letter_code
_entity_poly.pdbx_strand_id
1 'polypeptide(L)'
;MNNKKSVIIIIVLIAIIAVLVVVCLRTCRKNDVMLSVESEDASQTPTDICAHLNTLLNTVGYPVILTVKTTEDGNVFNGNYTITEHGDVRAADYSYEKLSTFEIGDDDVVIPEDFKTTYTGRIKIKDGKIIEQNGAALNVAIEALNVRGLALPTSALTNVKAERGLFSADITSLKTVTGLDLAASDAKINITYTDAKITTVVLSYSASSCRTEMTYRFG
;
A
#
# COMPACT_ATOMS: atom_id res chain seq x y z
N MET A 1 28.14 8.17 65.75
CA MET A 1 28.04 8.27 64.28
C MET A 1 27.75 6.86 63.74
N ASN A 2 26.48 6.49 63.69
CA ASN A 2 25.67 6.44 62.46
C ASN A 2 26.29 5.57 61.37
N ASN A 3 25.93 4.27 61.36
CA ASN A 3 25.66 3.49 60.12
C ASN A 3 25.23 2.02 60.38
N LYS A 4 24.46 1.73 61.45
CA LYS A 4 23.86 0.38 61.63
C LYS A 4 22.34 0.31 61.46
N LYS A 5 21.63 1.44 61.32
CA LYS A 5 20.18 1.46 61.06
C LYS A 5 19.79 1.54 59.58
N SER A 6 20.71 1.93 58.68
CA SER A 6 20.44 1.99 57.24
C SER A 6 20.66 0.68 56.49
N VAL A 7 21.36 -0.29 57.07
CA VAL A 7 21.63 -1.59 56.43
C VAL A 7 20.45 -2.56 56.59
N ILE A 8 19.69 -2.44 57.68
CA ILE A 8 18.54 -3.32 57.94
C ILE A 8 17.33 -2.94 57.07
N ILE A 9 17.16 -1.65 56.73
CA ILE A 9 16.03 -1.17 55.90
C ILE A 9 16.21 -1.58 54.43
N ILE A 10 17.45 -1.65 53.93
CA ILE A 10 17.74 -2.03 52.53
C ILE A 10 17.56 -3.54 52.32
N ILE A 11 17.90 -4.37 53.30
CA ILE A 11 17.75 -5.84 53.22
C ILE A 11 16.26 -6.25 53.28
N VAL A 12 15.43 -5.52 54.03
CA VAL A 12 13.98 -5.78 54.10
C VAL A 12 13.25 -5.35 52.83
N LEU A 13 13.68 -4.26 52.16
CA LEU A 13 13.09 -3.85 50.88
C LEU A 13 13.39 -4.84 49.73
N ILE A 14 14.60 -5.42 49.71
CA ILE A 14 15.00 -6.40 48.69
C ILE A 14 14.25 -7.73 48.89
N ALA A 15 13.97 -8.12 50.13
CA ALA A 15 13.19 -9.33 50.44
C ALA A 15 11.70 -9.19 50.05
N ILE A 16 11.10 -8.00 50.19
CA ILE A 16 9.69 -7.77 49.82
C ILE A 16 9.52 -7.73 48.29
N ILE A 17 10.50 -7.22 47.54
CA ILE A 17 10.48 -7.26 46.06
C ILE A 17 10.67 -8.69 45.55
N ALA A 18 11.53 -9.50 46.19
CA ALA A 18 11.69 -10.91 45.84
C ALA A 18 10.42 -11.74 46.12
N VAL A 19 9.69 -11.44 47.19
CA VAL A 19 8.43 -12.14 47.53
C VAL A 19 7.26 -11.70 46.62
N LEU A 20 7.19 -10.43 46.20
CA LEU A 20 6.18 -10.00 45.21
C LEU A 20 6.42 -10.59 43.81
N VAL A 21 7.69 -10.78 43.42
CA VAL A 21 8.02 -11.43 42.14
C VAL A 21 7.70 -12.94 42.18
N VAL A 22 7.86 -13.61 43.33
CA VAL A 22 7.55 -15.04 43.48
C VAL A 22 6.04 -15.34 43.61
N VAL A 23 5.24 -14.43 44.15
CA VAL A 23 3.77 -14.61 44.25
C VAL A 23 3.07 -14.36 42.91
N CYS A 24 3.52 -13.41 42.09
CA CYS A 24 2.99 -13.25 40.72
C CYS A 24 3.31 -14.44 39.80
N LEU A 25 4.37 -15.21 40.10
CA LEU A 25 4.74 -16.40 39.33
C LEU A 25 3.95 -17.67 39.73
N ARG A 26 3.27 -17.71 40.89
CA ARG A 26 2.60 -18.94 41.39
C ARG A 26 1.09 -19.02 41.15
N THR A 27 0.38 -17.93 40.85
CA THR A 27 -1.06 -17.99 40.48
C THR A 27 -1.32 -18.23 38.99
N CYS A 28 -0.30 -18.16 38.13
CA CYS A 28 -0.44 -18.47 36.70
C CYS A 28 0.11 -19.85 36.30
N ARG A 29 0.46 -20.73 37.26
CA ARG A 29 0.69 -22.15 37.00
C ARG A 29 -0.49 -22.98 37.50
N LYS A 30 -1.46 -23.24 36.61
CA LYS A 30 -2.34 -24.41 36.67
C LYS A 30 -2.74 -24.84 35.25
N ASN A 31 -2.42 -26.11 34.96
CA ASN A 31 -2.85 -26.98 33.87
C ASN A 31 -2.23 -26.79 32.47
N ASP A 32 -1.14 -27.53 32.27
CA ASP A 32 -0.84 -28.43 31.15
C ASP A 32 -1.66 -28.30 29.86
N VAL A 33 -1.10 -27.55 28.90
CA VAL A 33 -0.69 -28.10 27.60
C VAL A 33 0.67 -27.46 27.29
N MET A 34 1.72 -28.27 27.20
CA MET A 34 3.00 -27.82 26.65
C MET A 34 2.79 -27.42 25.18
N LEU A 35 2.71 -26.12 24.93
CA LEU A 35 3.08 -25.52 23.67
C LEU A 35 4.32 -24.67 23.96
N SER A 36 5.46 -25.18 23.52
CA SER A 36 6.69 -24.42 23.39
C SER A 36 6.39 -23.12 22.68
N VAL A 37 6.44 -22.00 23.40
CA VAL A 37 6.64 -20.70 22.76
C VAL A 37 8.12 -20.67 22.40
N GLU A 38 8.44 -21.28 21.27
CA GLU A 38 9.57 -20.83 20.49
C GLU A 38 9.28 -19.37 20.17
N SER A 39 10.16 -18.46 20.58
CA SER A 39 10.25 -17.18 19.91
C SER A 39 10.80 -17.47 18.51
N GLU A 40 9.94 -17.94 17.60
CA GLU A 40 10.23 -17.91 16.18
C GLU A 40 10.14 -16.46 15.73
N ASP A 41 11.23 -15.72 15.96
CA ASP A 41 11.68 -14.75 14.96
C ASP A 41 12.20 -15.56 13.77
N ALA A 42 11.30 -16.32 13.14
CA ALA A 42 11.55 -16.92 11.85
C ALA A 42 11.62 -15.73 10.90
N SER A 43 12.83 -15.26 10.63
CA SER A 43 13.11 -14.33 9.56
C SER A 43 12.43 -14.89 8.30
N GLN A 44 11.25 -14.38 7.97
CA GLN A 44 10.52 -14.82 6.79
C GLN A 44 11.41 -14.55 5.60
N THR A 45 11.65 -15.57 4.78
CA THR A 45 12.45 -15.35 3.58
C THR A 45 11.68 -14.39 2.65
N PRO A 46 12.36 -13.61 1.81
CA PRO A 46 11.70 -12.79 0.78
C PRO A 46 10.67 -13.58 -0.05
N THR A 47 10.94 -14.87 -0.29
CA THR A 47 10.03 -15.77 -1.00
C THR A 47 8.74 -16.02 -0.24
N ASP A 48 8.82 -16.32 1.06
CA ASP A 48 7.65 -16.65 1.88
C ASP A 48 6.72 -15.44 2.05
N ILE A 49 7.30 -14.27 2.36
CA ILE A 49 6.50 -13.04 2.50
C ILE A 49 5.86 -12.63 1.17
N CYS A 50 6.58 -12.74 0.05
CA CYS A 50 6.00 -12.45 -1.27
C CYS A 50 4.86 -13.42 -1.61
N ALA A 51 4.99 -14.71 -1.31
CA ALA A 51 3.93 -15.69 -1.51
C ALA A 51 2.68 -15.39 -0.66
N HIS A 52 2.87 -15.04 0.62
CA HIS A 52 1.80 -14.62 1.50
C HIS A 52 1.09 -13.36 0.97
N LEU A 53 1.84 -12.32 0.61
CA LEU A 53 1.29 -11.08 0.08
C LEU A 53 0.58 -11.28 -1.28
N ASN A 54 1.09 -12.14 -2.16
CA ASN A 54 0.40 -12.53 -3.39
C ASN A 54 -0.93 -13.21 -3.10
N THR A 55 -1.00 -14.04 -2.06
CA THR A 55 -2.27 -14.64 -1.60
C THR A 55 -3.24 -13.55 -1.16
N LEU A 56 -2.78 -12.58 -0.36
CA LEU A 56 -3.63 -11.47 0.09
C LEU A 56 -4.07 -10.57 -1.07
N LEU A 57 -3.19 -10.24 -2.02
CA LEU A 57 -3.49 -9.44 -3.23
C LEU A 57 -4.62 -10.06 -4.07
N ASN A 58 -4.68 -11.39 -4.14
CA ASN A 58 -5.74 -12.09 -4.86
C ASN A 58 -7.10 -12.11 -4.12
N THR A 59 -7.11 -11.73 -2.85
CA THR A 59 -8.31 -11.71 -1.99
C THR A 59 -8.81 -10.31 -1.67
N VAL A 60 -8.18 -9.26 -2.21
CA VAL A 60 -8.61 -7.88 -1.93
C VAL A 60 -10.06 -7.65 -2.35
N GLY A 61 -10.80 -7.02 -1.44
CA GLY A 61 -12.19 -6.65 -1.63
C GLY A 61 -12.35 -5.32 -2.36
N TYR A 62 -13.60 -5.07 -2.78
CA TYR A 62 -14.05 -3.77 -3.28
C TYR A 62 -14.91 -3.07 -2.21
N PRO A 63 -14.94 -1.73 -2.16
CA PRO A 63 -14.33 -0.80 -3.12
C PRO A 63 -12.80 -0.69 -2.99
N VAL A 64 -12.17 -0.33 -4.10
CA VAL A 64 -10.76 0.05 -4.14
C VAL A 64 -10.67 1.53 -4.49
N ILE A 65 -9.95 2.28 -3.68
CA ILE A 65 -9.64 3.69 -3.96
C ILE A 65 -8.21 3.75 -4.48
N LEU A 66 -8.04 4.17 -5.72
CA LEU A 66 -6.74 4.46 -6.32
C LEU A 66 -6.56 5.97 -6.42
N THR A 67 -5.51 6.49 -5.79
CA THR A 67 -5.03 7.86 -5.99
C THR A 67 -3.74 7.81 -6.78
N VAL A 68 -3.68 8.57 -7.88
CA VAL A 68 -2.49 8.73 -8.73
C VAL A 68 -2.01 10.16 -8.59
N LYS A 69 -0.73 10.33 -8.28
CA LYS A 69 -0.06 11.62 -8.26
C LYS A 69 1.10 11.57 -9.24
N THR A 70 1.08 12.47 -10.21
CA THR A 70 2.15 12.61 -11.20
C THR A 70 2.80 13.98 -11.04
N THR A 71 4.11 14.01 -10.91
CA THR A 71 4.90 15.24 -10.91
C THR A 71 5.71 15.32 -12.20
N GLU A 72 5.56 16.42 -12.93
CA GLU A 72 6.32 16.73 -14.15
C GLU A 72 6.72 18.20 -14.13
N ASP A 73 8.02 18.50 -14.29
CA ASP A 73 8.56 19.86 -14.32
C ASP A 73 8.09 20.76 -13.15
N GLY A 74 7.98 20.18 -11.95
CA GLY A 74 7.52 20.86 -10.74
C GLY A 74 5.99 21.00 -10.62
N ASN A 75 5.24 20.65 -11.67
CA ASN A 75 3.79 20.60 -11.64
C ASN A 75 3.30 19.27 -11.10
N VAL A 76 2.27 19.30 -10.26
CA VAL A 76 1.63 18.10 -9.69
C VAL A 76 0.24 17.93 -10.29
N PHE A 77 -0.05 16.75 -10.84
CA PHE A 77 -1.37 16.36 -11.34
C PHE A 77 -1.90 15.21 -10.49
N ASN A 78 -3.16 15.30 -10.11
CA ASN A 78 -3.83 14.30 -9.29
C ASN A 78 -4.92 13.58 -10.06
N GLY A 79 -5.05 12.29 -9.79
CA GLY A 79 -6.13 11.43 -10.24
C GLY A 79 -6.69 10.64 -9.06
N ASN A 80 -8.01 10.50 -8.99
CA ASN A 80 -8.71 9.70 -7.99
C ASN A 80 -9.70 8.79 -8.71
N TYR A 81 -9.66 7.51 -8.37
CA TYR A 81 -10.47 6.46 -8.98
C TYR A 81 -11.09 5.63 -7.86
N THR A 82 -12.41 5.55 -7.82
CA THR A 82 -13.13 4.66 -6.91
C THR A 82 -13.71 3.52 -7.71
N ILE A 83 -13.15 2.33 -7.50
CA ILE A 83 -13.48 1.13 -8.26
C ILE A 83 -14.40 0.27 -7.39
N THR A 84 -15.51 -0.18 -7.98
CA THR A 84 -16.50 -1.09 -7.37
C THR A 84 -16.71 -2.28 -8.28
N GLU A 85 -17.09 -3.43 -7.72
CA GLU A 85 -17.35 -4.66 -8.45
C GLU A 85 -18.76 -5.18 -8.13
N HIS A 86 -19.53 -5.50 -9.16
CA HIS A 86 -20.87 -6.07 -9.08
C HIS A 86 -20.96 -7.24 -10.07
N GLY A 87 -20.69 -8.46 -9.58
CA GLY A 87 -20.54 -9.63 -10.45
C GLY A 87 -19.36 -9.44 -11.41
N ASP A 88 -19.58 -9.68 -12.69
CA ASP A 88 -18.54 -9.58 -13.73
C ASP A 88 -18.29 -8.15 -14.22
N VAL A 89 -19.01 -7.16 -13.68
CA VAL A 89 -18.89 -5.76 -14.08
C VAL A 89 -18.20 -4.97 -12.99
N ARG A 90 -17.11 -4.29 -13.38
CA ARG A 90 -16.48 -3.27 -12.55
C ARG A 90 -16.94 -1.89 -12.97
N ALA A 91 -17.21 -1.02 -12.02
CA ALA A 91 -17.44 0.39 -12.29
C ALA A 91 -16.31 1.21 -11.66
N ALA A 92 -15.85 2.24 -12.37
CA ALA A 92 -14.87 3.18 -11.84
C ALA A 92 -15.40 4.60 -11.99
N ASP A 93 -15.66 5.25 -10.86
CA ASP A 93 -15.85 6.69 -10.79
C ASP A 93 -14.48 7.36 -10.75
N TYR A 94 -14.23 8.35 -11.61
CA TYR A 94 -12.91 8.97 -11.74
C TYR A 94 -12.96 10.50 -11.76
N SER A 95 -11.87 11.08 -11.29
CA SER A 95 -11.51 12.49 -11.41
C SER A 95 -10.01 12.58 -11.69
N TYR A 96 -9.58 13.33 -12.70
CA TYR A 96 -8.15 13.57 -12.95
C TYR A 96 -7.88 14.97 -13.50
N GLU A 97 -6.70 15.49 -13.19
CA GLU A 97 -6.22 16.78 -13.65
C GLU A 97 -5.34 16.64 -14.91
N LYS A 98 -5.46 17.59 -15.84
CA LYS A 98 -4.49 17.83 -16.91
C LYS A 98 -4.21 19.32 -17.02
N LEU A 99 -3.12 19.67 -17.72
CA LEU A 99 -2.94 21.05 -18.18
C LEU A 99 -4.14 21.47 -19.01
N SER A 100 -4.63 22.67 -18.76
CA SER A 100 -5.67 23.26 -19.58
C SER A 100 -5.13 23.52 -20.99
N THR A 101 -5.94 23.20 -22.00
CA THR A 101 -5.60 23.45 -23.40
C THR A 101 -6.16 24.79 -23.85
N PHE A 102 -5.41 25.53 -24.67
CA PHE A 102 -5.95 26.69 -25.38
C PHE A 102 -6.87 26.21 -26.49
N GLU A 103 -8.02 26.85 -26.66
CA GLU A 103 -8.84 26.65 -27.85
C GLU A 103 -8.51 27.76 -28.85
N ILE A 104 -8.03 27.38 -30.04
CA ILE A 104 -7.73 28.31 -31.12
C ILE A 104 -8.87 28.18 -32.14
N GLY A 105 -9.74 29.18 -32.18
CA GLY A 105 -10.74 29.34 -33.22
C GLY A 105 -10.21 30.12 -34.41
N ASP A 106 -11.05 30.30 -35.43
CA ASP A 106 -10.67 30.97 -36.69
C ASP A 106 -10.24 32.44 -36.47
N ASP A 107 -10.82 33.13 -35.47
CA ASP A 107 -10.56 34.54 -35.18
C ASP A 107 -10.18 34.85 -33.71
N ASP A 108 -10.30 33.87 -32.80
CA ASP A 108 -10.10 34.09 -31.35
C ASP A 108 -9.31 32.95 -30.69
N VAL A 109 -8.51 33.28 -29.68
CA VAL A 109 -7.87 32.32 -28.79
C VAL A 109 -8.54 32.38 -27.42
N VAL A 110 -9.19 31.29 -27.02
CA VAL A 110 -9.77 31.15 -25.68
C VAL A 110 -8.67 30.68 -24.73
N ILE A 111 -8.28 31.58 -23.84
CA ILE A 111 -7.34 31.29 -22.76
C ILE A 111 -8.14 30.73 -21.57
N PRO A 112 -7.84 29.52 -21.08
CA PRO A 112 -8.53 28.96 -19.92
C PRO A 112 -8.24 29.79 -18.67
N GLU A 113 -9.25 29.96 -17.82
CA GLU A 113 -9.11 30.71 -16.56
C GLU A 113 -8.14 30.02 -15.60
N ASP A 114 -8.16 28.68 -15.58
CA ASP A 114 -7.34 27.86 -14.71
C ASP A 114 -6.18 27.20 -15.47
N PHE A 115 -5.03 27.10 -14.80
CA PHE A 115 -3.85 26.38 -15.32
C PHE A 115 -4.08 24.88 -15.51
N LYS A 116 -5.01 24.29 -14.73
CA LYS A 116 -5.38 22.87 -14.80
C LYS A 116 -6.87 22.73 -14.95
N THR A 117 -7.27 21.76 -15.76
CA THR A 117 -8.66 21.35 -15.91
C THR A 117 -8.87 20.01 -15.22
N THR A 118 -9.94 19.90 -14.44
CA THR A 118 -10.36 18.65 -13.81
C THR A 118 -11.41 17.96 -14.68
N TYR A 119 -11.15 16.71 -15.03
CA TYR A 119 -12.05 15.87 -15.80
C TYR A 119 -12.65 14.81 -14.89
N THR A 120 -13.98 14.64 -14.96
CA THR A 120 -14.68 13.65 -14.15
C THR A 120 -15.58 12.77 -15.02
N GLY A 121 -15.91 11.60 -14.49
CA GLY A 121 -16.84 10.69 -15.14
C GLY A 121 -16.93 9.36 -14.44
N ARG A 122 -17.61 8.42 -15.12
CA ARG A 122 -17.79 7.04 -14.69
C ARG A 122 -17.69 6.12 -15.89
N ILE A 123 -16.91 5.05 -15.75
CA ILE A 123 -16.87 3.94 -16.71
C ILE A 123 -17.44 2.66 -16.10
N LYS A 124 -17.96 1.79 -16.95
CA LYS A 124 -18.18 0.37 -16.65
C LYS A 124 -17.23 -0.47 -17.50
N ILE A 125 -16.56 -1.41 -16.86
CA ILE A 125 -15.59 -2.32 -17.44
C ILE A 125 -16.14 -3.75 -17.36
N LYS A 126 -16.15 -4.46 -18.48
CA LYS A 126 -16.43 -5.89 -18.56
C LYS A 126 -15.42 -6.54 -19.51
N ASP A 127 -14.87 -7.69 -19.12
CA ASP A 127 -13.89 -8.44 -19.92
C ASP A 127 -12.70 -7.57 -20.36
N GLY A 128 -12.24 -6.67 -19.47
CA GLY A 128 -11.12 -5.75 -19.72
C GLY A 128 -11.43 -4.59 -20.65
N LYS A 129 -12.68 -4.39 -21.07
CA LYS A 129 -13.10 -3.34 -22.01
C LYS A 129 -14.09 -2.38 -21.37
N ILE A 130 -14.00 -1.10 -21.72
CA ILE A 130 -15.03 -0.11 -21.38
C ILE A 130 -16.28 -0.42 -22.20
N ILE A 131 -17.40 -0.70 -21.52
CA ILE A 131 -18.71 -0.98 -22.13
C ILE A 131 -19.69 0.19 -21.99
N GLU A 132 -19.41 1.11 -21.08
CA GLU A 132 -20.19 2.33 -20.87
C GLU A 132 -19.26 3.41 -20.31
N GLN A 133 -19.42 4.65 -20.78
CA GLN A 133 -18.72 5.81 -20.23
C GLN A 133 -19.65 7.01 -20.20
N ASN A 134 -19.72 7.64 -19.04
CA ASN A 134 -20.44 8.88 -18.81
C ASN A 134 -19.45 9.95 -18.31
N GLY A 135 -19.40 11.11 -18.94
CA GLY A 135 -18.43 12.17 -18.62
C GLY A 135 -17.24 12.21 -19.58
N ALA A 136 -16.14 12.82 -19.13
CA ALA A 136 -14.96 13.08 -19.95
C ALA A 136 -14.25 11.79 -20.41
N ALA A 137 -13.64 11.79 -21.59
CA ALA A 137 -12.87 10.64 -22.08
C ALA A 137 -11.74 10.23 -21.13
N LEU A 138 -11.81 9.01 -20.57
CA LEU A 138 -10.75 8.51 -19.71
C LEU A 138 -9.52 8.16 -20.55
N ASN A 139 -8.39 8.79 -20.26
CA ASN A 139 -7.12 8.55 -20.94
C ASN A 139 -6.13 7.83 -20.02
N VAL A 140 -6.52 6.66 -19.51
CA VAL A 140 -5.71 5.81 -18.63
C VAL A 140 -5.86 4.37 -19.08
N ALA A 141 -4.75 3.61 -19.04
CA ALA A 141 -4.76 2.17 -19.30
C ALA A 141 -5.66 1.45 -18.28
N ILE A 142 -6.64 0.67 -18.76
CA ILE A 142 -7.62 -0.03 -17.91
C ILE A 142 -6.93 -1.02 -16.96
N GLU A 143 -5.78 -1.55 -17.38
CA GLU A 143 -4.90 -2.43 -16.61
C GLU A 143 -4.44 -1.77 -15.31
N ALA A 144 -4.19 -0.46 -15.33
CA ALA A 144 -3.81 0.30 -14.13
C ALA A 144 -4.93 0.41 -13.09
N LEU A 145 -6.19 0.15 -13.49
CA LEU A 145 -7.35 0.09 -12.59
C LEU A 145 -7.56 -1.32 -12.02
N ASN A 146 -6.71 -2.30 -12.35
CA ASN A 146 -6.86 -3.69 -11.90
C ASN A 146 -5.80 -4.07 -10.87
N VAL A 147 -6.16 -3.99 -9.58
CA VAL A 147 -5.23 -4.32 -8.50
C VAL A 147 -5.04 -5.83 -8.29
N ARG A 148 -6.00 -6.65 -8.72
CA ARG A 148 -5.81 -8.11 -8.80
C ARG A 148 -4.76 -8.52 -9.85
N GLY A 149 -4.27 -7.56 -10.66
CA GLY A 149 -3.15 -7.76 -11.57
C GLY A 149 -1.77 -7.58 -10.92
N LEU A 150 -1.69 -7.15 -9.66
CA LEU A 150 -0.40 -7.00 -8.98
C LEU A 150 0.16 -8.35 -8.54
N ALA A 151 1.44 -8.58 -8.83
CA ALA A 151 2.18 -9.76 -8.39
C ALA A 151 3.57 -9.37 -7.86
N LEU A 152 4.06 -10.12 -6.88
CA LEU A 152 5.36 -9.92 -6.24
C LEU A 152 6.28 -11.12 -6.53
N PRO A 153 6.69 -11.38 -7.78
CA PRO A 153 7.68 -12.41 -8.03
C PRO A 153 9.05 -11.92 -7.53
N THR A 154 9.71 -12.74 -6.72
CA THR A 154 11.03 -12.40 -6.15
C THR A 154 12.09 -12.09 -7.20
N SER A 155 11.97 -12.66 -8.41
CA SER A 155 12.85 -12.36 -9.55
C SER A 155 12.72 -10.92 -10.09
N ALA A 156 11.61 -10.24 -9.80
CA ALA A 156 11.36 -8.86 -10.21
C ALA A 156 11.62 -7.84 -9.10
N LEU A 157 12.17 -8.28 -7.96
CA LEU A 157 12.32 -7.47 -6.75
C LEU A 157 13.76 -7.49 -6.24
N THR A 158 14.23 -6.36 -5.75
CA THR A 158 15.52 -6.21 -5.06
C THR A 158 15.34 -5.37 -3.80
N ASN A 159 16.35 -5.37 -2.92
CA ASN A 159 16.33 -4.60 -1.66
C ASN A 159 15.06 -4.85 -0.82
N VAL A 160 14.58 -6.09 -0.82
CA VAL A 160 13.36 -6.49 -0.11
C VAL A 160 13.55 -6.29 1.39
N LYS A 161 12.63 -5.56 1.99
CA LYS A 161 12.52 -5.37 3.45
C LYS A 161 11.12 -5.74 3.87
N ALA A 162 11.03 -6.68 4.80
CA ALA A 162 9.77 -7.09 5.40
C ALA A 162 9.90 -6.95 6.92
N GLU A 163 8.91 -6.30 7.51
CA GLU A 163 8.69 -6.26 8.94
C GLU A 163 7.19 -6.46 9.20
N ARG A 164 6.81 -6.60 10.47
CA ARG A 164 5.41 -6.92 10.81
C ARG A 164 4.47 -5.84 10.27
N GLY A 165 3.63 -6.23 9.31
CA GLY A 165 2.62 -5.39 8.68
C GLY A 165 3.15 -4.38 7.65
N LEU A 166 4.44 -4.41 7.32
CA LEU A 166 5.05 -3.56 6.30
C LEU A 166 5.99 -4.36 5.40
N PHE A 167 5.87 -4.12 4.10
CA PHE A 167 6.75 -4.69 3.08
C PHE A 167 7.19 -3.57 2.14
N SER A 168 8.46 -3.57 1.76
CA SER A 168 8.98 -2.67 0.73
C SER A 168 10.02 -3.36 -0.13
N ALA A 169 10.07 -3.01 -1.40
CA ALA A 169 11.05 -3.51 -2.35
C ALA A 169 11.28 -2.51 -3.49
N ASP A 170 12.47 -2.57 -4.07
CA ASP A 170 12.73 -1.98 -5.39
C ASP A 170 12.25 -2.96 -6.46
N ILE A 171 11.65 -2.45 -7.54
CA ILE A 171 11.11 -3.24 -8.65
C ILE A 171 12.09 -3.14 -9.82
N THR A 172 12.58 -4.29 -10.28
CA THR A 172 13.45 -4.38 -11.46
C THR A 172 12.65 -4.51 -12.77
N SER A 173 11.39 -4.96 -12.69
CA SER A 173 10.50 -5.10 -13.85
C SER A 173 9.08 -4.69 -13.49
N LEU A 174 8.70 -3.45 -13.86
CA LEU A 174 7.35 -2.93 -13.63
C LEU A 174 6.29 -3.79 -14.31
N LYS A 175 6.53 -4.19 -15.58
CA LYS A 175 5.66 -5.09 -16.34
C LYS A 175 5.39 -6.41 -15.61
N THR A 176 6.40 -6.99 -14.97
CA THR A 176 6.22 -8.26 -14.25
C THR A 176 5.39 -8.08 -12.97
N VAL A 177 5.51 -6.94 -12.31
CA VAL A 177 4.79 -6.64 -11.05
C VAL A 177 3.36 -6.14 -11.30
N THR A 178 3.13 -5.35 -12.34
CA THR A 178 1.88 -4.61 -12.54
C THR A 178 1.16 -4.94 -13.85
N GLY A 179 1.79 -5.66 -14.77
CA GLY A 179 1.33 -5.85 -16.14
C GLY A 179 1.52 -4.61 -17.04
N LEU A 180 1.95 -3.47 -16.50
CA LEU A 180 2.13 -2.25 -17.28
C LEU A 180 3.41 -2.32 -18.10
N ASP A 181 3.26 -2.29 -19.42
CA ASP A 181 4.38 -2.22 -20.36
C ASP A 181 4.86 -0.78 -20.51
N LEU A 182 5.63 -0.32 -19.53
CA LEU A 182 6.15 1.04 -19.44
C LEU A 182 7.63 1.02 -19.11
N ALA A 183 8.42 1.77 -19.87
CA ALA A 183 9.83 2.03 -19.54
C ALA A 183 9.90 2.95 -18.32
N ALA A 184 10.27 2.38 -17.17
CA ALA A 184 10.32 3.09 -15.91
C ALA A 184 11.64 2.82 -15.17
N SER A 185 12.09 3.81 -14.41
CA SER A 185 13.21 3.72 -13.47
C SER A 185 12.74 3.95 -12.04
N ASP A 186 13.61 3.64 -11.08
CA ASP A 186 13.40 3.93 -9.65
C ASP A 186 12.06 3.39 -9.12
N ALA A 187 11.60 2.28 -9.71
CA ALA A 187 10.33 1.68 -9.37
C ALA A 187 10.42 1.05 -7.98
N LYS A 188 9.43 1.34 -7.12
CA LYS A 188 9.35 0.86 -5.74
C LYS A 188 7.94 0.49 -5.40
N ILE A 189 7.80 -0.51 -4.54
CA ILE A 189 6.53 -0.88 -3.94
C ILE A 189 6.63 -0.86 -2.43
N ASN A 190 5.60 -0.32 -1.78
CA ASN A 190 5.40 -0.41 -0.35
C ASN A 190 4.01 -0.97 -0.09
N ILE A 191 3.89 -1.91 0.84
CA ILE A 191 2.63 -2.57 1.17
C ILE A 191 2.45 -2.50 2.67
N THR A 192 1.30 -2.02 3.10
CA THR A 192 0.83 -2.13 4.49
C THR A 192 -0.22 -3.22 4.55
N TYR A 193 -0.08 -4.12 5.51
CA TYR A 193 -0.92 -5.30 5.63
C TYR A 193 -1.08 -5.76 7.09
N THR A 194 -2.04 -6.63 7.31
CA THR A 194 -2.14 -7.50 8.48
C THR A 194 -2.08 -8.95 7.99
N ASP A 195 -1.98 -9.91 8.91
CA ASP A 195 -1.97 -11.35 8.57
C ASP A 195 -3.20 -11.79 7.75
N ALA A 196 -4.29 -11.01 7.79
CA ALA A 196 -5.56 -11.32 7.13
C ALA A 196 -5.83 -10.50 5.87
N LYS A 197 -5.23 -9.31 5.70
CA LYS A 197 -5.54 -8.44 4.55
C LYS A 197 -4.47 -7.40 4.24
N ILE A 198 -4.43 -6.97 2.98
CA ILE A 198 -3.69 -5.77 2.56
C ILE A 198 -4.57 -4.55 2.81
N THR A 199 -3.99 -3.50 3.39
CA THR A 199 -4.68 -2.23 3.66
C THR A 199 -4.30 -1.16 2.64
N THR A 200 -3.03 -1.11 2.24
CA THR A 200 -2.53 -0.12 1.28
C THR A 200 -1.41 -0.70 0.43
N VAL A 201 -1.40 -0.38 -0.85
CA VAL A 201 -0.25 -0.57 -1.74
C VAL A 201 0.13 0.79 -2.31
N VAL A 202 1.40 1.16 -2.17
CA VAL A 202 1.99 2.36 -2.79
C VAL A 202 3.02 1.91 -3.80
N LEU A 203 2.75 2.16 -5.07
CA LEU A 203 3.68 1.95 -6.17
C LEU A 203 4.20 3.31 -6.62
N SER A 204 5.51 3.47 -6.74
CA SER A 204 6.10 4.70 -7.30
C SER A 204 7.13 4.36 -8.35
N TYR A 205 7.25 5.19 -9.38
CA TYR A 205 8.25 5.03 -10.43
C TYR A 205 8.49 6.36 -11.16
N SER A 206 9.60 6.45 -11.86
CA SER A 206 9.88 7.53 -12.81
C SER A 206 9.75 6.98 -14.23
N ALA A 207 9.06 7.70 -15.12
CA ALA A 207 8.97 7.35 -16.53
C ALA A 207 9.00 8.63 -17.36
N SER A 208 9.83 8.66 -18.40
CA SER A 208 10.14 9.89 -19.15
C SER A 208 10.65 11.00 -18.21
N SER A 209 9.97 12.15 -18.15
CA SER A 209 10.18 13.30 -17.27
C SER A 209 9.33 13.26 -15.99
N CYS A 210 8.48 12.25 -15.84
CA CYS A 210 7.44 12.22 -14.81
C CYS A 210 7.81 11.30 -13.66
N ARG A 211 7.55 11.75 -12.43
CA ARG A 211 7.51 10.87 -11.25
C ARG A 211 6.07 10.57 -10.90
N THR A 212 5.72 9.29 -10.88
CA THR A 212 4.37 8.81 -10.58
C THR A 212 4.35 8.09 -9.24
N GLU A 213 3.31 8.34 -8.45
CA GLU A 213 2.97 7.60 -7.24
C GLU A 213 1.50 7.17 -7.33
N MET A 214 1.25 5.88 -7.17
CA MET A 214 -0.06 5.25 -7.18
C MET A 214 -0.30 4.66 -5.80
N THR A 215 -1.34 5.14 -5.11
CA THR A 215 -1.76 4.64 -3.80
C THR A 215 -3.10 3.93 -3.94
N TYR A 216 -3.09 2.61 -3.73
CA TYR A 216 -4.29 1.79 -3.62
C TYR A 216 -4.67 1.63 -2.16
N ARG A 217 -5.94 1.87 -1.83
CA ARG A 217 -6.54 1.60 -0.52
C ARG A 217 -7.71 0.65 -0.69
N PHE A 218 -7.75 -0.36 0.17
CA PHE A 218 -8.77 -1.43 0.13
C PHE A 218 -9.70 -1.29 1.33
N GLY A 219 -11.01 -1.43 1.09
CA GLY A 219 -12.06 -1.44 2.11
C GLY A 219 -11.98 -2.64 3.07
#